data_AF-A0AAU9KVI8-F1
#
_entry.id   AF-A0AAU9KVI8-F1
#
_cell.length_a   1.000
_cell.length_b   1.000
_cell.length_c   1.000
_cell.angle_alpha   90.00
_cell.angle_beta   90.00
_cell.angle_gamma   90.00
#
_symmetry.space_group_name_H-M   'P 1'
#
loop_
_entity.id
_entity.type
_entity.pdbx_description
1 polymer ?
#
loop_
_entity_poly.entity_id
_entity_poly.type
_entity_poly.pdbx_seq_one_letter_code
_entity_poly.pdbx_strand_id
1 'polypeptide(L)'
;MSTKALIITWISMCVILLYSNSTLWIVVASSMAFATIRVVIVPLALSKVKSFPALSTFSQLLCSNTAVSILHSALSSALAIFALLTSHSLHGDYVNTVTRSEFVATSVSTGYFAYDLWDYVVNGLYIKSPGIVLHHVVVLSCYISALTRKSSLLRWVWRAQWTSFALVRFLPHVIVAVLTYQARRLFEHQLYFVMAFSGIIFINVLNAQLLLHSITVIERLIASRRSKRT
;
A
#
# COMPACT_ATOMS: atom_id res chain seq x y z
N MET A 1 -1.58 -29.17 1.20
CA MET A 1 -2.56 -28.59 2.14
C MET A 1 -2.69 -27.07 2.02
N SER A 2 -1.59 -26.32 1.86
CA SER A 2 -1.58 -24.84 1.85
C SER A 2 -2.50 -24.20 0.79
N THR A 3 -2.44 -24.62 -0.48
CA THR A 3 -3.17 -23.97 -1.60
C THR A 3 -4.70 -24.00 -1.46
N LYS A 4 -5.28 -25.08 -0.92
CA LYS A 4 -6.75 -25.19 -0.73
C LYS A 4 -7.25 -24.23 0.35
N ALA A 5 -6.55 -24.18 1.49
CA ALA A 5 -6.88 -23.26 2.59
C ALA A 5 -6.77 -21.81 2.13
N LEU A 6 -5.73 -21.55 1.36
CA LEU A 6 -5.51 -20.28 0.70
C LEU A 6 -6.74 -19.94 -0.20
N ILE A 7 -7.22 -20.81 -1.09
CA ILE A 7 -8.33 -20.47 -2.03
C ILE A 7 -9.59 -20.13 -1.23
N ILE A 8 -9.84 -20.91 -0.17
CA ILE A 8 -10.93 -20.69 0.76
C ILE A 8 -10.81 -19.32 1.43
N THR A 9 -9.61 -18.88 1.83
CA THR A 9 -9.42 -17.55 2.42
C THR A 9 -9.71 -16.41 1.45
N TRP A 10 -9.30 -16.52 0.19
CA TRP A 10 -9.57 -15.48 -0.82
C TRP A 10 -11.07 -15.39 -1.13
N ILE A 11 -11.74 -16.54 -1.32
CA ILE A 11 -13.19 -16.59 -1.54
C ILE A 11 -13.94 -16.06 -0.31
N SER A 12 -13.54 -16.46 0.89
CA SER A 12 -14.15 -15.99 2.15
C SER A 12 -14.01 -14.48 2.30
N MET A 13 -12.84 -13.91 1.96
CA MET A 13 -12.63 -12.46 1.95
C MET A 13 -13.59 -11.77 0.97
N CYS A 14 -13.70 -12.26 -0.27
CA CYS A 14 -14.63 -11.72 -1.27
C CYS A 14 -16.09 -11.76 -0.78
N VAL A 15 -16.53 -12.87 -0.19
CA VAL A 15 -17.88 -13.03 0.36
C VAL A 15 -18.12 -12.08 1.53
N ILE A 16 -17.17 -11.96 2.46
CA ILE A 16 -17.28 -11.06 3.63
C ILE A 16 -17.34 -9.60 3.19
N LEU A 17 -16.58 -9.21 2.17
CA LEU A 17 -16.62 -7.85 1.63
C LEU A 17 -17.99 -7.55 1.00
N LEU A 18 -18.49 -8.44 0.15
CA LEU A 18 -19.81 -8.29 -0.48
C LEU A 18 -20.95 -8.29 0.54
N TYR A 19 -20.87 -9.14 1.56
CA TYR A 19 -21.84 -9.18 2.66
C TYR A 19 -21.81 -7.89 3.49
N SER A 20 -20.62 -7.32 3.71
CA SER A 20 -20.47 -6.09 4.50
C SER A 20 -20.99 -4.87 3.74
N ASN A 21 -20.77 -4.79 2.43
CA ASN A 21 -21.29 -3.72 1.58
C ASN A 21 -21.29 -4.15 0.11
N SER A 22 -22.46 -4.08 -0.54
CA SER A 22 -22.62 -4.48 -1.93
C SER A 22 -21.76 -3.66 -2.90
N THR A 23 -21.43 -2.40 -2.59
CA THR A 23 -20.57 -1.56 -3.45
C THR A 23 -19.12 -2.03 -3.51
N LEU A 24 -18.69 -2.94 -2.63
CA LEU A 24 -17.36 -3.55 -2.63
C LEU A 24 -17.21 -4.62 -3.71
N TRP A 25 -18.22 -4.84 -4.55
CA TRP A 25 -18.11 -5.67 -5.75
C TRP A 25 -16.95 -5.22 -6.67
N ILE A 26 -16.59 -3.94 -6.66
CA ILE A 26 -15.45 -3.40 -7.42
C ILE A 26 -14.13 -4.06 -6.99
N VAL A 27 -13.96 -4.35 -5.69
CA VAL A 27 -12.78 -5.04 -5.16
C VAL A 27 -12.70 -6.46 -5.72
N VAL A 28 -13.82 -7.17 -5.73
CA VAL A 28 -13.89 -8.54 -6.26
C VAL A 28 -13.63 -8.55 -7.77
N ALA A 29 -14.32 -7.68 -8.52
CA ALA A 29 -14.18 -7.57 -9.96
C ALA A 29 -12.75 -7.20 -10.38
N SER A 30 -12.13 -6.22 -9.71
CA SER A 30 -10.73 -5.85 -9.99
C SER A 30 -9.76 -6.96 -9.62
N SER A 31 -9.97 -7.66 -8.50
CA SER A 31 -9.14 -8.82 -8.11
C SER A 31 -9.17 -9.93 -9.19
N MET A 32 -10.36 -10.25 -9.70
CA MET A 32 -10.51 -11.20 -10.81
C MET A 32 -9.89 -10.70 -12.12
N ALA A 33 -10.04 -9.41 -12.42
CA ALA A 33 -9.47 -8.81 -13.62
C ALA A 33 -7.93 -8.90 -13.62
N PHE A 34 -7.29 -8.52 -12.52
CA PHE A 34 -5.83 -8.64 -12.39
C PHE A 34 -5.34 -10.08 -12.40
N ALA A 35 -6.07 -11.01 -11.76
CA ALA A 35 -5.75 -12.44 -11.85
C ALA A 35 -5.81 -12.95 -13.31
N THR A 36 -6.80 -12.48 -14.08
CA THR A 36 -6.94 -12.83 -15.50
C THR A 36 -5.81 -12.24 -16.33
N ILE A 37 -5.45 -10.97 -16.09
CA ILE A 37 -4.31 -10.33 -16.74
C ILE A 37 -3.03 -11.12 -16.47
N ARG A 38 -2.80 -11.49 -15.21
CA ARG A 38 -1.63 -12.27 -14.77
C ARG A 38 -1.57 -13.65 -15.43
N VAL A 39 -2.67 -14.39 -15.45
CA VAL A 39 -2.67 -15.81 -15.88
C VAL A 39 -2.75 -15.95 -17.39
N VAL A 40 -3.45 -15.05 -18.07
CA VAL A 40 -3.76 -15.17 -19.50
C VAL A 40 -2.99 -14.13 -20.30
N ILE A 41 -3.21 -12.84 -20.02
CA ILE A 41 -2.78 -11.77 -20.92
C ILE A 41 -1.26 -11.60 -20.92
N VAL A 42 -0.64 -11.58 -19.74
CA VAL A 42 0.81 -11.33 -19.61
C VAL A 42 1.64 -12.46 -20.21
N PRO A 43 1.37 -13.75 -19.96
CA PRO A 43 2.08 -14.84 -20.63
C PRO A 43 1.89 -14.82 -22.16
N LEU A 44 0.69 -14.50 -22.65
CA LEU A 44 0.45 -14.35 -24.09
C LEU A 44 1.26 -13.20 -24.68
N ALA A 45 1.34 -12.06 -24.00
CA ALA A 45 2.12 -10.92 -24.45
C ALA A 45 3.63 -11.20 -24.42
N LEU A 46 4.12 -11.79 -23.32
CA LEU A 46 5.55 -12.06 -23.11
C LEU A 46 6.05 -13.26 -23.92
N SER A 47 5.19 -14.18 -24.35
CA SER A 47 5.58 -15.27 -25.27
C SER A 47 6.13 -14.77 -26.61
N LYS A 48 5.80 -13.52 -27.00
CA LYS A 48 6.36 -12.85 -28.19
C LYS A 48 7.80 -12.38 -27.99
N VAL A 49 8.27 -12.29 -26.75
CA VAL A 49 9.65 -11.89 -26.41
C VAL A 49 10.52 -13.13 -26.46
N LYS A 50 11.47 -13.19 -27.40
CA LYS A 50 12.35 -14.36 -27.64
C LYS A 50 13.00 -14.92 -26.37
N SER A 51 13.36 -14.06 -25.43
CA SER A 51 14.05 -14.43 -24.19
C SER A 51 13.12 -15.02 -23.13
N PHE A 52 11.81 -14.80 -23.19
CA PHE A 52 10.87 -15.19 -22.14
C PHE A 52 10.66 -16.72 -22.06
N PRO A 53 10.45 -17.45 -23.18
CA PRO A 53 10.37 -18.91 -23.14
C PRO A 53 11.66 -19.59 -22.66
N ALA A 54 12.81 -18.91 -22.80
CA ALA A 54 14.11 -19.42 -22.36
C ALA A 54 14.36 -19.25 -20.84
N LEU A 55 13.51 -18.53 -20.12
CA LEU A 55 13.63 -18.34 -18.68
C LEU A 55 13.14 -19.58 -17.92
N SER A 56 13.65 -19.77 -16.69
CA SER A 56 13.09 -20.75 -15.76
C SER A 56 11.62 -20.46 -15.45
N THR A 57 10.84 -21.49 -15.11
CA THR A 57 9.42 -21.33 -14.74
C THR A 57 9.22 -20.31 -13.62
N PHE A 58 10.09 -20.32 -12.61
CA PHE A 58 10.04 -19.35 -11.52
C PHE A 58 10.29 -17.91 -12.00
N SER A 59 11.30 -17.72 -12.87
CA SER A 59 11.60 -16.40 -13.46
C SER A 59 10.47 -15.89 -14.35
N GLN A 60 9.78 -16.77 -15.09
CA GLN A 60 8.61 -16.42 -15.89
C GLN A 60 7.44 -15.94 -15.00
N LEU A 61 7.19 -16.65 -13.89
CA LEU A 61 6.17 -16.28 -12.91
C LEU A 61 6.48 -14.93 -12.25
N LEU A 62 7.73 -14.73 -11.82
CA LEU A 62 8.17 -13.47 -11.21
C LEU A 62 8.10 -12.30 -12.21
N CYS A 63 8.53 -12.50 -13.45
CA CYS A 63 8.43 -11.50 -14.51
C CYS A 63 6.97 -11.14 -14.80
N SER A 64 6.09 -12.15 -14.89
CA SER A 64 4.67 -11.93 -15.13
C SER A 64 4.02 -11.16 -13.99
N ASN A 65 4.29 -11.53 -12.74
CA ASN A 65 3.83 -10.83 -11.55
C ASN A 65 4.31 -9.37 -11.56
N THR A 66 5.59 -9.14 -11.80
CA THR A 66 6.19 -7.79 -11.88
C THR A 66 5.53 -6.94 -12.96
N ALA A 67 5.22 -7.51 -14.13
CA ALA A 67 4.53 -6.79 -15.20
C ALA A 67 3.12 -6.33 -14.78
N VAL A 68 2.38 -7.16 -14.05
CA VAL A 68 1.06 -6.78 -13.51
C VAL A 68 1.19 -5.74 -12.40
N SER A 69 2.23 -5.82 -11.55
CA SER A 69 2.53 -4.78 -10.56
C SER A 69 2.83 -3.42 -11.18
N ILE A 70 3.56 -3.40 -12.30
CA ILE A 70 3.82 -2.17 -13.08
C ILE A 70 2.51 -1.61 -13.64
N LEU A 71 1.68 -2.47 -14.25
CA LEU A 71 0.37 -2.08 -14.76
C LEU A 71 -0.51 -1.46 -13.66
N HIS A 72 -0.55 -2.09 -12.49
CA HIS A 72 -1.27 -1.57 -11.34
C HIS A 72 -0.72 -0.23 -10.86
N SER A 73 0.60 -0.08 -10.78
CA SER A 73 1.24 1.16 -10.35
C SER A 73 0.87 2.32 -11.29
N ALA A 74 0.87 2.07 -12.60
CA ALA A 74 0.44 3.05 -13.60
C ALA A 74 -1.05 3.39 -13.47
N LEU A 75 -1.91 2.37 -13.33
CA LEU A 75 -3.35 2.55 -13.17
C LEU A 75 -3.70 3.29 -11.86
N SER A 76 -3.08 2.91 -10.74
CA SER A 76 -3.29 3.56 -9.44
C SER A 76 -2.85 5.01 -9.48
N SER A 77 -1.73 5.32 -10.13
CA SER A 77 -1.26 6.69 -10.30
C SER A 77 -2.23 7.52 -11.15
N ALA A 78 -2.72 6.96 -12.26
CA ALA A 78 -3.71 7.62 -13.11
C ALA A 78 -5.03 7.87 -12.38
N LEU A 79 -5.52 6.89 -11.62
CA LEU A 79 -6.74 7.01 -10.81
C LEU A 79 -6.59 8.02 -9.68
N ALA A 80 -5.42 8.09 -9.03
CA ALA A 80 -5.12 9.07 -8.00
C ALA A 80 -5.07 10.49 -8.57
N ILE A 81 -4.38 10.69 -9.71
CA ILE A 81 -4.33 12.00 -10.40
C ILE A 81 -5.75 12.40 -10.83
N PHE A 82 -6.50 11.47 -11.43
CA PHE A 82 -7.89 11.73 -11.82
C PHE A 82 -8.76 12.12 -10.62
N ALA A 83 -8.62 11.42 -9.49
CA ALA A 83 -9.33 11.79 -8.26
C ALA A 83 -8.95 13.20 -7.80
N LEU A 84 -7.66 13.53 -7.75
CA LEU A 84 -7.20 14.87 -7.36
C LEU A 84 -7.75 15.97 -8.29
N LEU A 85 -7.75 15.75 -9.61
CA LEU A 85 -8.22 16.74 -10.58
C LEU A 85 -9.74 16.93 -10.58
N THR A 86 -10.50 15.89 -10.23
CA THR A 86 -11.97 15.91 -10.33
C THR A 86 -12.69 16.16 -9.00
N SER A 87 -12.04 15.84 -7.88
CA SER A 87 -12.76 15.63 -6.63
C SER A 87 -12.60 16.75 -5.60
N HIS A 88 -11.44 17.42 -5.49
CA HIS A 88 -11.26 18.49 -4.49
C HIS A 88 -10.03 19.39 -4.71
N SER A 89 -10.14 20.63 -4.25
CA SER A 89 -9.02 21.51 -3.91
C SER A 89 -8.07 20.79 -2.94
N LEU A 90 -6.76 21.06 -3.01
CA LEU A 90 -5.73 20.53 -2.08
C LEU A 90 -6.05 20.73 -0.59
N HIS A 91 -7.06 21.54 -0.25
CA HIS A 91 -7.51 21.87 1.11
C HIS A 91 -8.82 21.16 1.53
N GLY A 92 -9.27 20.13 0.81
CA GLY A 92 -10.49 19.37 1.15
C GLY A 92 -10.40 18.55 2.45
N ASP A 93 -11.56 18.13 3.00
CA ASP A 93 -11.63 17.26 4.19
C ASP A 93 -11.47 15.78 3.85
N TYR A 94 -10.23 15.35 3.60
CA TYR A 94 -9.87 13.96 3.29
C TYR A 94 -10.13 12.96 4.43
N VAL A 95 -10.51 13.42 5.62
CA VAL A 95 -10.71 12.56 6.81
C VAL A 95 -12.17 12.10 6.90
N ASN A 96 -13.12 12.97 6.58
CA ASN A 96 -14.54 12.69 6.79
C ASN A 96 -15.35 12.54 5.50
N THR A 97 -14.84 13.01 4.36
CA THR A 97 -15.48 12.85 3.05
C THR A 97 -14.67 11.91 2.17
N VAL A 98 -15.38 11.13 1.34
CA VAL A 98 -14.77 10.28 0.32
C VAL A 98 -15.53 10.50 -0.97
N THR A 99 -14.82 10.82 -2.04
CA THR A 99 -15.44 10.97 -3.35
C THR A 99 -15.54 9.63 -4.06
N ARG A 100 -16.38 9.57 -5.08
CA ARG A 100 -16.53 8.34 -5.89
C ARG A 100 -15.22 7.93 -6.54
N SER A 101 -14.41 8.89 -6.99
CA SER A 101 -13.11 8.64 -7.62
C SER A 101 -12.11 8.06 -6.62
N GLU A 102 -12.04 8.60 -5.41
CA GLU A 102 -11.17 8.09 -4.33
C GLU A 102 -11.59 6.68 -3.88
N PHE A 103 -12.90 6.45 -3.77
CA PHE A 103 -13.46 5.13 -3.46
C PHE A 103 -13.11 4.10 -4.53
N VAL A 104 -13.26 4.45 -5.82
CA VAL A 104 -12.91 3.57 -6.95
C VAL A 104 -11.40 3.30 -6.98
N ALA A 105 -10.56 4.33 -6.85
CA ALA A 105 -9.10 4.19 -6.83
C ALA A 105 -8.64 3.23 -5.71
N THR A 106 -9.18 3.41 -4.50
CA THR A 106 -8.88 2.55 -3.36
C THR A 106 -9.42 1.13 -3.56
N SER A 107 -10.63 0.99 -4.10
CA SER A 107 -11.26 -0.33 -4.34
C SER A 107 -10.51 -1.15 -5.39
N VAL A 108 -10.12 -0.54 -6.51
CA VAL A 108 -9.33 -1.19 -7.57
C VAL A 108 -7.97 -1.63 -7.03
N SER A 109 -7.33 -0.77 -6.24
CA SER A 109 -6.04 -1.09 -5.62
C SER A 109 -6.15 -2.18 -4.56
N THR A 110 -7.25 -2.21 -3.80
CA THR A 110 -7.53 -3.29 -2.84
C THR A 110 -7.67 -4.63 -3.56
N GLY A 111 -8.38 -4.66 -4.69
CA GLY A 111 -8.53 -5.88 -5.49
C GLY A 111 -7.19 -6.35 -6.06
N TYR A 112 -6.34 -5.42 -6.50
CA TYR A 112 -4.95 -5.71 -6.88
C TYR A 112 -4.19 -6.37 -5.70
N PHE A 113 -4.09 -5.71 -4.55
CA PHE A 113 -3.28 -6.23 -3.43
C PHE A 113 -3.80 -7.57 -2.92
N ALA A 114 -5.12 -7.80 -2.99
CA ALA A 114 -5.74 -9.07 -2.62
C ALA A 114 -5.32 -10.24 -3.53
N TYR A 115 -5.39 -10.07 -4.86
CA TYR A 115 -4.95 -11.15 -5.76
C TYR A 115 -3.42 -11.27 -5.78
N ASP A 116 -2.69 -10.16 -5.63
CA ASP A 116 -1.23 -10.19 -5.71
C ASP A 116 -0.67 -10.95 -4.53
N LEU A 117 -1.13 -10.66 -3.30
CA LEU A 117 -0.76 -11.42 -2.10
C LEU A 117 -1.11 -12.92 -2.25
N TRP A 118 -2.27 -13.21 -2.82
CA TRP A 118 -2.70 -14.56 -3.15
C TRP A 118 -1.71 -15.28 -4.07
N ASP A 119 -1.41 -14.68 -5.23
CA ASP A 119 -0.51 -15.22 -6.25
C ASP A 119 0.92 -15.38 -5.72
N TYR A 120 1.38 -14.40 -4.94
CA TYR A 120 2.72 -14.36 -4.37
C TYR A 120 2.97 -15.51 -3.38
N VAL A 121 1.99 -15.82 -2.54
CA VAL A 121 2.07 -16.90 -1.56
C VAL A 121 1.92 -18.26 -2.24
N VAL A 122 0.95 -18.42 -3.15
CA VAL A 122 0.68 -19.71 -3.82
C VAL A 122 1.85 -20.16 -4.68
N ASN A 123 2.47 -19.24 -5.42
CA ASN A 123 3.59 -19.57 -6.31
C ASN A 123 4.97 -19.49 -5.62
N GLY A 124 5.00 -19.25 -4.30
CA GLY A 124 6.27 -19.20 -3.55
C GLY A 124 7.18 -18.04 -3.94
N LEU A 125 6.65 -16.95 -4.51
CA LEU A 125 7.45 -15.80 -4.97
C LEU A 125 8.12 -15.07 -3.79
N TYR A 126 7.55 -15.20 -2.59
CA TYR A 126 8.08 -14.62 -1.34
C TYR A 126 9.46 -15.12 -0.91
N ILE A 127 9.94 -16.25 -1.45
CA ILE A 127 11.26 -16.79 -1.10
C ILE A 127 12.37 -15.78 -1.42
N LYS A 128 12.22 -14.98 -2.49
CA LYS A 128 13.19 -13.95 -2.87
C LYS A 128 13.03 -12.64 -2.11
N SER A 129 11.84 -12.34 -1.59
CA SER A 129 11.55 -11.11 -0.88
C SER A 129 10.41 -11.32 0.12
N PRO A 130 10.70 -11.86 1.32
CA PRO A 130 9.64 -12.14 2.30
C PRO A 130 8.99 -10.86 2.84
N GLY A 131 9.71 -9.74 2.83
CA GLY A 131 9.21 -8.44 3.32
C GLY A 131 8.01 -7.91 2.53
N ILE A 132 7.86 -8.30 1.26
CA ILE A 132 6.74 -7.84 0.43
C ILE A 132 5.39 -8.43 0.88
N VAL A 133 5.39 -9.62 1.48
CA VAL A 133 4.18 -10.25 2.04
C VAL A 133 3.68 -9.42 3.22
N LEU A 134 4.58 -9.04 4.12
CA LEU A 134 4.24 -8.17 5.25
C LEU A 134 3.71 -6.82 4.77
N HIS A 135 4.35 -6.23 3.75
CA HIS A 135 3.87 -4.99 3.13
C HIS A 135 2.43 -5.13 2.62
N HIS A 136 2.13 -6.18 1.85
CA HIS A 136 0.80 -6.43 1.30
C HIS A 136 -0.25 -6.64 2.38
N VAL A 137 0.06 -7.39 3.43
CA VAL A 137 -0.86 -7.60 4.57
C VAL A 137 -1.20 -6.27 5.24
N VAL A 138 -0.20 -5.41 5.49
CA VAL A 138 -0.41 -4.10 6.09
C VAL A 138 -1.26 -3.20 5.19
N VAL A 139 -0.91 -3.07 3.90
CA VAL A 139 -1.66 -2.22 2.96
C VAL A 139 -3.09 -2.72 2.79
N LEU A 140 -3.30 -4.02 2.64
CA LEU A 140 -4.63 -4.61 2.47
C LEU A 140 -5.50 -4.41 3.72
N SER A 141 -4.92 -4.56 4.92
CA SER A 141 -5.63 -4.29 6.17
C SER A 141 -6.07 -2.82 6.27
N CYS A 142 -5.21 -1.89 5.84
CA CYS A 142 -5.50 -0.46 5.82
C CYS A 142 -6.65 -0.14 4.85
N TYR A 143 -6.55 -0.63 3.61
CA TYR A 143 -7.54 -0.33 2.57
C TYR A 143 -8.89 -0.96 2.86
N ILE A 144 -8.94 -2.22 3.31
CA ILE A 144 -10.19 -2.86 3.73
C ILE A 144 -10.82 -2.10 4.91
N SER A 145 -10.02 -1.60 5.86
CA SER A 145 -10.53 -0.78 6.97
C SER A 145 -11.14 0.52 6.48
N ALA A 146 -10.47 1.21 5.56
CA ALA A 146 -10.97 2.44 4.96
C ALA A 146 -12.29 2.21 4.21
N LEU A 147 -12.37 1.14 3.41
CA LEU A 147 -13.53 0.80 2.58
C LEU A 147 -14.73 0.30 3.40
N THR A 148 -14.51 -0.48 4.46
CA THR A 148 -15.59 -1.06 5.26
C THR A 148 -16.06 -0.16 6.41
N ARG A 149 -15.27 0.88 6.75
CA ARG A 149 -15.52 1.81 7.87
C ARG A 149 -15.83 1.10 9.20
N LYS A 150 -15.36 -0.14 9.39
CA LYS A 150 -15.59 -0.91 10.63
C LYS A 150 -14.81 -0.30 11.78
N SER A 151 -15.51 0.28 12.75
CA SER A 151 -14.96 1.08 13.84
C SER A 151 -13.96 0.34 14.75
N SER A 152 -14.10 -0.98 14.90
CA SER A 152 -13.18 -1.82 15.68
C SER A 152 -11.87 -2.09 14.94
N LEU A 153 -11.96 -2.52 13.68
CA LEU A 153 -10.82 -2.79 12.80
C LEU A 153 -10.01 -1.52 12.55
N LEU A 154 -10.69 -0.41 12.25
CA LEU A 154 -10.07 0.89 12.03
C LEU A 154 -9.26 1.36 13.26
N ARG A 155 -9.73 1.09 14.48
CA ARG A 155 -9.02 1.44 15.72
C ARG A 155 -7.72 0.65 15.86
N TRP A 156 -7.72 -0.62 15.49
CA TRP A 156 -6.53 -1.47 15.52
C TRP A 156 -5.53 -1.08 14.43
N VAL A 157 -5.99 -0.89 13.19
CA VAL A 157 -5.15 -0.41 12.08
C VAL A 157 -4.55 0.94 12.41
N TRP A 158 -5.32 1.86 13.00
CA TRP A 158 -4.83 3.15 13.45
C TRP A 158 -3.70 3.02 14.48
N ARG A 159 -3.87 2.17 15.50
CA ARG A 159 -2.81 1.89 16.49
C ARG A 159 -1.56 1.30 15.84
N ALA A 160 -1.74 0.30 14.98
CA ALA A 160 -0.65 -0.35 14.25
C ALA A 160 0.11 0.65 13.36
N GLN A 161 -0.60 1.57 12.72
CA GLN A 161 -0.02 2.61 11.87
C GLN A 161 0.82 3.60 12.69
N TRP A 162 0.36 4.01 13.86
CA TRP A 162 1.13 4.86 14.78
C TRP A 162 2.37 4.15 15.30
N THR A 163 2.25 2.88 15.68
CA THR A 163 3.41 2.09 16.11
C THR A 163 4.42 1.92 14.97
N SER A 164 3.95 1.67 13.75
CA SER A 164 4.81 1.55 12.56
C SER A 164 5.48 2.89 12.22
N PHE A 165 4.74 3.99 12.28
CA PHE A 165 5.29 5.33 12.07
C PHE A 165 6.44 5.63 13.05
N ALA A 166 6.26 5.34 14.34
CA ALA A 166 7.29 5.55 15.34
C ALA A 166 8.50 4.62 15.12
N LEU A 167 8.27 3.31 14.98
CA LEU A 167 9.32 2.29 14.97
C LEU A 167 10.07 2.18 13.64
N VAL A 168 9.43 2.50 12.52
CA VAL A 168 10.01 2.29 11.19
C VAL A 168 10.41 3.61 10.53
N ARG A 169 9.64 4.68 10.75
CA ARG A 169 9.85 5.94 10.02
C ARG A 169 10.50 7.02 10.87
N PHE A 170 10.04 7.24 12.09
CA PHE A 170 10.54 8.35 12.89
C PHE A 170 11.85 7.99 13.60
N LEU A 171 11.84 6.98 14.46
CA LEU A 171 12.99 6.65 15.30
C LEU A 171 14.23 6.23 14.48
N PRO A 172 14.13 5.31 13.49
CA PRO A 172 15.31 4.92 12.70
C PRO A 172 15.89 6.07 11.89
N HIS A 173 15.06 6.97 11.34
CA HIS A 173 15.56 8.07 10.50
C HIS A 173 16.21 9.18 11.33
N VAL A 174 15.74 9.41 12.56
CA VAL A 174 16.44 10.25 13.54
C VAL A 174 17.78 9.61 13.92
N ILE A 175 17.81 8.31 14.21
CA ILE A 175 19.06 7.59 14.51
C ILE A 175 20.04 7.68 13.35
N VAL A 176 19.60 7.39 12.11
CA VAL A 176 20.44 7.49 10.91
C VAL A 176 20.94 8.91 10.69
N ALA A 177 20.13 9.94 10.98
CA ALA A 177 20.58 11.33 10.91
C ALA A 177 21.73 11.63 11.89
N VAL A 178 21.59 11.19 13.15
CA VAL A 178 22.62 11.36 14.18
C VAL A 178 23.89 10.60 13.79
N LEU A 179 23.77 9.34 13.37
CA LEU A 179 24.90 8.53 12.95
C LEU A 179 25.61 9.12 11.73
N THR A 180 24.86 9.60 10.73
CA THR A 180 25.42 10.25 9.53
C THR A 180 26.19 11.52 9.90
N TYR A 181 25.66 12.32 10.83
CA TYR A 181 26.34 13.53 11.33
C TYR A 181 27.62 13.21 12.11
N GLN A 182 27.60 12.17 12.95
CA GLN A 182 28.78 11.70 13.67
C GLN A 182 29.84 11.17 12.71
N ALA A 183 29.43 10.46 11.67
CA ALA A 183 30.29 9.91 10.62
C ALA A 183 30.78 10.94 9.59
N ARG A 184 30.49 12.25 9.73
CA ARG A 184 30.83 13.29 8.73
C ARG A 184 32.31 13.31 8.31
N ARG A 185 33.22 12.92 9.21
CA ARG A 185 34.67 12.89 8.97
C ARG A 185 35.15 11.61 8.27
N LEU A 186 34.30 10.59 8.20
CA LEU A 186 34.59 9.32 7.51
C LEU A 186 34.26 9.38 6.01
N PHE A 187 33.54 10.41 5.56
CA PHE A 187 33.26 10.61 4.14
C PHE A 187 34.53 11.12 3.43
N GLU A 188 34.99 10.35 2.44
CA GLU A 188 36.14 10.72 1.58
C GLU A 188 35.93 12.07 0.90
N HIS A 189 34.69 12.33 0.42
CA HIS A 189 34.28 13.59 -0.14
C HIS A 189 33.14 14.23 0.65
N GLN A 190 33.34 15.48 1.06
CA GLN A 190 32.36 16.25 1.82
C GLN A 190 31.03 16.46 1.06
N LEU A 191 31.05 16.43 -0.27
CA LEU A 191 29.83 16.49 -1.08
C LEU A 191 28.90 15.29 -0.87
N TYR A 192 29.45 14.09 -0.67
CA TYR A 192 28.64 12.90 -0.37
C TYR A 192 28.00 12.97 1.01
N PHE A 193 28.72 13.54 1.98
CA PHE A 193 28.15 13.84 3.29
C PHE A 193 26.98 14.83 3.15
N VAL A 194 27.16 15.95 2.43
CA VAL A 194 26.09 16.94 2.23
C VAL A 194 24.88 16.32 1.54
N MET A 195 25.08 15.50 0.52
CA MET A 195 23.99 14.83 -0.20
C MET A 195 23.24 13.83 0.71
N ALA A 196 23.97 12.96 1.41
CA ALA A 196 23.36 11.97 2.29
C ALA A 196 22.64 12.63 3.47
N PHE A 197 23.29 13.61 4.12
CA PHE A 197 22.73 14.31 5.27
C PHE A 197 21.52 15.18 4.87
N SER A 198 21.58 15.90 3.76
CA SER A 198 20.43 16.68 3.27
C SER A 198 19.22 15.80 2.93
N GLY A 199 19.43 14.63 2.31
CA GLY A 199 18.36 13.66 2.04
C GLY A 199 17.70 13.15 3.31
N ILE A 200 18.48 12.79 4.33
CA ILE A 200 17.94 12.32 5.62
C ILE A 200 17.21 13.44 6.38
N ILE A 201 17.75 14.67 6.36
CA ILE A 201 17.07 15.83 6.95
C ILE A 201 15.74 16.11 6.26
N PHE A 202 15.71 16.07 4.92
CA PHE A 202 14.47 16.26 4.15
C PHE A 202 13.40 15.23 4.54
N ILE A 203 13.76 13.95 4.61
CA ILE A 203 12.83 12.89 5.04
C ILE A 203 12.35 13.11 6.48
N ASN A 204 13.24 13.53 7.39
CA ASN A 204 12.86 13.84 8.78
C ASN A 204 11.90 15.03 8.88
N VAL A 205 12.07 16.07 8.06
CA VAL A 205 11.13 17.20 7.98
C VAL A 205 9.75 16.72 7.51
N LEU A 206 9.70 15.90 6.45
CA LEU A 206 8.44 15.32 5.97
C LEU A 206 7.76 14.46 7.04
N ASN A 207 8.52 13.64 7.76
CA ASN A 207 7.99 12.84 8.86
C ASN A 207 7.47 13.73 10.00
N ALA A 208 8.17 14.81 10.35
CA ALA A 208 7.72 15.75 11.37
C ALA A 208 6.42 16.47 10.96
N GLN A 209 6.30 16.89 9.70
CA GLN A 209 5.07 17.47 9.17
C GLN A 209 3.90 16.49 9.23
N LEU A 210 4.12 15.23 8.86
CA LEU A 210 3.11 14.17 8.94
C LEU A 210 2.68 13.91 10.39
N LEU A 211 3.62 13.93 11.33
CA LEU A 211 3.35 13.79 12.76
C LEU A 211 2.47 14.94 13.27
N LEU A 212 2.86 16.19 12.99
CA LEU A 212 2.12 17.38 13.40
C LEU A 212 0.70 17.39 12.83
N HIS A 213 0.54 17.08 11.54
CA HIS A 213 -0.77 16.98 10.92
C HIS A 213 -1.64 15.91 11.62
N SER A 214 -1.05 14.77 11.94
CA SER A 214 -1.76 13.68 12.62
C SER A 214 -2.19 14.05 14.05
N ILE A 215 -1.35 14.78 14.79
CA ILE A 215 -1.69 15.31 16.13
C ILE A 215 -2.86 16.29 16.03
N THR A 216 -2.79 17.26 15.12
CA THR A 216 -3.87 18.25 14.90
C THR A 216 -5.21 17.58 14.60
N VAL A 217 -5.21 16.51 13.80
CA VAL A 217 -6.43 15.73 13.53
C VAL A 217 -6.97 15.06 14.80
N ILE A 218 -6.10 14.47 15.63
CA ILE A 218 -6.50 13.85 16.90
C ILE A 218 -7.13 14.89 17.84
N GLU A 219 -6.51 16.06 17.98
CA GLU A 219 -7.03 17.14 18.82
C GLU A 219 -8.42 17.60 18.39
N ARG A 220 -8.62 17.79 17.07
CA ARG A 220 -9.94 18.12 16.49
C ARG A 220 -10.98 17.04 16.76
N LEU A 221 -10.60 15.76 16.67
CA LEU A 221 -11.49 14.63 16.97
C LEU A 221 -11.87 14.57 18.45
N ILE A 222 -10.92 14.84 19.36
CA ILE A 222 -11.17 14.90 20.81
C ILE A 222 -12.11 16.08 21.15
N ALA A 223 -11.85 17.26 20.57
CA ALA A 223 -12.69 18.44 20.75
C ALA A 223 -14.13 18.21 20.28
N SER A 224 -14.31 17.62 19.10
CA SER A 224 -15.63 17.26 18.55
C SER A 224 -16.40 16.28 19.45
N ARG A 225 -15.71 15.29 20.05
CA ARG A 225 -16.34 14.35 20.99
C ARG A 225 -16.75 14.99 22.31
N ARG A 226 -16.01 15.99 22.81
CA ARG A 226 -16.40 16.74 24.01
C ARG A 226 -17.65 17.57 23.78
N SER A 227 -17.73 18.27 22.64
CA SER A 227 -18.91 19.08 22.27
C SER A 227 -20.20 18.28 22.09
N LYS A 228 -20.14 17.00 21.70
CA LYS A 228 -21.34 16.14 21.61
C LYS A 228 -21.81 15.53 22.94
N ARG A 229 -21.06 15.72 24.04
CA ARG A 229 -21.41 15.21 25.38
C ARG A 229 -21.97 16.27 26.32
N THR A 230 -21.85 17.54 25.96
CA THR A 230 -22.44 18.71 26.63
C THR A 230 -23.74 19.06 25.96
#